data_AF-A0A1J9SG98-F1
#
_entry.id   AF-A0A1J9SG98-F1
#
_cell.length_a   1.000
_cell.length_b   1.000
_cell.length_c   1.000
_cell.angle_alpha   90.00
_cell.angle_beta   90.00
_cell.angle_gamma   90.00
#
_symmetry.space_group_name_H-M   'P 1'
#
loop_
_entity.id
_entity.type
_entity.pdbx_description
1 polymer ?
#
loop_
_entity_poly.entity_id
_entity_poly.type
_entity_poly.pdbx_seq_one_letter_code
_entity_poly.pdbx_strand_id
1 'polypeptide(L)'
;MSTSTTTGLFSTLRPMGLPPTPIVSLFLTYAINVVATPRMYYSSKLLGENNQDPASLLARAEQEKGVVSPEQRTKIIRSKAAAANLAEAMPLYLVASLVGWLGGVSPEVQNSYHAVWFLSRVGYKWAYLNAKGEARSAFHMVATIATLSMLFVGGNALHAKTALFTA
;
A
#
# COMPACT_ATOMS: atom_id res chain seq x y z
N MET A 1 44.05 10.72 -5.04
CA MET A 1 43.21 9.98 -6.01
C MET A 1 41.84 9.79 -5.38
N SER A 2 40.84 10.55 -5.86
CA SER A 2 39.45 10.39 -5.42
C SER A 2 38.85 9.21 -6.16
N THR A 3 38.59 8.11 -5.47
CA THR A 3 37.86 6.97 -6.01
C THR A 3 36.40 7.39 -6.15
N SER A 4 36.02 7.82 -7.36
CA SER A 4 34.62 7.94 -7.76
C SER A 4 34.02 6.54 -7.77
N THR A 5 33.42 6.14 -6.65
CA THR A 5 32.55 4.98 -6.60
C THR A 5 31.35 5.29 -7.46
N THR A 6 31.36 4.79 -8.69
CA THR A 6 30.19 4.75 -9.56
C THR A 6 29.13 3.93 -8.85
N THR A 7 28.23 4.62 -8.16
CA THR A 7 27.03 4.07 -7.55
C THR A 7 26.19 3.48 -8.68
N GLY A 8 26.36 2.18 -8.93
CA GLY A 8 25.68 1.46 -10.01
C GLY A 8 24.16 1.58 -9.89
N LEU A 9 23.44 1.21 -10.95
CA LEU A 9 21.96 1.30 -11.04
C LEU A 9 21.22 0.66 -9.84
N PHE A 10 21.90 -0.20 -9.09
CA PHE A 10 21.41 -0.91 -7.90
C PHE A 10 22.01 -0.46 -6.57
N SER A 11 22.89 0.55 -6.53
CA SER A 11 23.51 1.02 -5.28
C SER A 11 22.57 1.86 -4.42
N THR A 12 21.41 2.26 -4.95
CA THR A 12 20.30 2.82 -4.17
C THR A 12 19.59 1.75 -3.33
N LEU A 13 19.99 0.48 -3.47
CA LEU A 13 19.72 -0.55 -2.48
C LEU A 13 20.60 -0.31 -1.24
N ARG A 14 20.06 0.48 -0.32
CA ARG A 14 20.12 0.32 1.15
C ARG A 14 21.09 1.23 1.92
N PRO A 15 20.55 1.97 2.90
CA PRO A 15 21.27 2.27 4.13
C PRO A 15 21.34 1.08 5.12
N MET A 16 20.58 -0.02 4.92
CA MET A 16 20.35 -1.04 5.98
C MET A 16 20.12 -2.51 5.53
N GLY A 17 20.55 -2.97 4.35
CA GLY A 17 20.34 -4.40 3.98
C GLY A 17 18.90 -4.81 3.60
N LEU A 18 17.91 -3.91 3.65
CA LEU A 18 16.50 -4.18 3.35
C LEU A 18 16.19 -4.17 1.83
N PRO A 19 15.16 -4.90 1.34
CA PRO A 19 14.67 -4.72 -0.03
C PRO A 19 14.39 -3.22 -0.28
N PRO A 20 14.44 -2.73 -1.54
CA PRO A 20 14.08 -1.35 -1.81
C PRO A 20 12.74 -1.08 -1.13
N THR A 21 12.68 -0.02 -0.33
CA THR A 21 11.55 0.43 0.48
C THR A 21 10.18 0.36 -0.21
N PRO A 22 10.05 0.54 -1.54
CA PRO A 22 8.79 0.24 -2.23
C PRO A 22 8.35 -1.21 -2.07
N ILE A 23 9.24 -2.20 -2.21
CA ILE A 23 8.89 -3.63 -2.06
C ILE A 23 8.41 -3.93 -0.64
N VAL A 24 9.10 -3.43 0.39
CA VAL A 24 8.70 -3.64 1.79
C VAL A 24 7.36 -2.96 2.08
N SER A 25 7.17 -1.73 1.64
CA SER A 25 5.91 -1.01 1.84
C SER A 25 4.74 -1.65 1.08
N LEU A 26 4.97 -2.21 -0.11
CA LEU A 26 3.97 -2.99 -0.86
C LEU A 26 3.58 -4.27 -0.10
N PHE A 27 4.56 -5.06 0.33
CA PHE A 27 4.31 -6.28 1.10
C PHE A 27 3.61 -5.99 2.42
N LEU A 28 4.07 -4.99 3.18
CA LEU A 28 3.43 -4.62 4.45
C LEU A 28 2.01 -4.09 4.22
N THR A 29 1.80 -3.26 3.20
CA THR A 29 0.45 -2.73 2.93
C THR A 29 -0.50 -3.84 2.53
N TYR A 30 -0.09 -4.74 1.63
CA TYR A 30 -0.94 -5.85 1.20
C TYR A 30 -1.15 -6.86 2.35
N ALA A 31 -0.10 -7.25 3.06
CA ALA A 31 -0.18 -8.17 4.19
C ALA A 31 -1.09 -7.63 5.31
N ILE A 32 -0.97 -6.34 5.67
CA ILE A 32 -1.79 -5.76 6.73
C ILE A 32 -3.21 -5.50 6.24
N ASN A 33 -3.36 -4.80 5.11
CA ASN A 33 -4.67 -4.31 4.66
C ASN A 33 -5.48 -5.34 3.87
N VAL A 34 -4.91 -6.41 3.35
CA VAL A 34 -5.64 -7.46 2.62
C VAL A 34 -5.66 -8.78 3.37
N VAL A 35 -4.62 -9.11 4.15
CA VAL A 35 -4.53 -10.41 4.82
C VAL A 35 -4.83 -10.31 6.32
N ALA A 36 -4.12 -9.50 7.09
CA ALA A 36 -4.18 -9.52 8.55
C ALA A 36 -5.44 -8.85 9.11
N THR A 37 -5.74 -7.62 8.71
CA THR A 37 -6.85 -6.87 9.30
C THR A 37 -8.25 -7.47 9.01
N PRO A 38 -8.55 -8.03 7.82
CA PRO A 38 -9.82 -8.73 7.65
C PRO A 38 -9.95 -9.94 8.57
N ARG A 39 -8.84 -10.66 8.81
CA ARG A 39 -8.79 -11.85 9.66
C ARG A 39 -9.18 -11.60 11.11
N MET A 40 -8.97 -10.39 11.62
CA MET A 40 -9.37 -10.00 12.97
C MET A 40 -10.89 -9.93 13.18
N TYR A 41 -11.68 -9.81 12.11
CA TYR A 41 -13.13 -9.66 12.21
C TYR A 41 -13.89 -10.93 11.83
N TYR A 42 -13.18 -12.01 11.50
CA TYR A 42 -13.78 -13.33 11.29
C TYR A 42 -13.90 -14.05 12.64
N SER A 43 -15.04 -14.72 12.86
CA SER A 43 -15.19 -15.56 14.04
C SER A 43 -14.24 -16.75 13.96
N SER A 44 -13.78 -17.27 15.10
CA SER A 44 -12.92 -18.46 15.15
C SER A 44 -13.52 -19.69 14.44
N LYS A 45 -14.85 -19.75 14.36
CA LYS A 45 -15.60 -20.78 13.62
C LYS A 45 -15.45 -20.68 12.10
N LEU A 46 -15.31 -19.47 11.54
CA LEU A 46 -15.08 -19.26 10.10
C LEU A 46 -13.62 -19.50 9.69
N LEU A 47 -12.67 -19.27 10.61
CA LEU A 47 -11.24 -19.44 10.38
C LEU A 47 -10.77 -20.91 10.44
N GLY A 48 -11.58 -21.81 11.01
CA GLY A 48 -11.16 -23.16 11.41
C GLY A 48 -11.11 -24.24 10.31
N GLU A 49 -11.82 -24.08 9.19
CA GLU A 49 -11.97 -25.19 8.23
C GLU A 49 -11.46 -24.89 6.81
N ASN A 50 -11.35 -23.63 6.41
CA ASN A 50 -10.71 -23.25 5.15
C ASN A 50 -10.38 -21.76 5.18
N ASN A 51 -9.13 -21.45 5.49
CA ASN A 51 -8.59 -20.11 5.66
C ASN A 51 -8.25 -19.46 4.29
N GLN A 52 -9.20 -19.51 3.37
CA GLN A 52 -9.08 -18.99 2.01
C GLN A 52 -9.69 -17.57 1.94
N ASP A 53 -9.24 -16.80 0.94
CA ASP A 53 -9.66 -15.45 0.51
C ASP A 53 -10.87 -14.79 1.26
N PRO A 54 -10.73 -13.52 1.72
CA PRO A 54 -11.82 -12.70 2.24
C PRO A 54 -13.18 -12.77 1.52
N ALA A 55 -13.22 -12.95 0.20
CA ALA A 55 -14.46 -13.07 -0.56
C ALA A 55 -15.18 -14.41 -0.31
N SER A 56 -14.42 -15.50 -0.18
CA SER A 56 -14.96 -16.83 0.17
C SER A 56 -15.57 -16.85 1.58
N LEU A 57 -14.98 -16.12 2.52
CA LEU A 57 -15.49 -15.99 3.89
C LEU A 57 -16.78 -15.17 3.97
N LEU A 58 -16.95 -14.20 3.07
CA LEU A 58 -18.20 -13.43 2.93
C LEU A 58 -19.34 -14.31 2.42
N ALA A 59 -19.07 -15.12 1.39
CA ALA A 59 -20.04 -16.09 0.88
C ALA A 59 -20.46 -17.10 1.96
N ARG A 60 -19.51 -17.59 2.78
CA ARG A 60 -19.80 -18.46 3.93
C ARG A 60 -20.60 -17.75 5.01
N ALA A 61 -20.24 -16.52 5.38
CA ALA A 61 -20.98 -15.74 6.38
C ALA A 61 -22.43 -15.45 5.96
N GLU A 62 -22.72 -15.41 4.65
CA GLU A 62 -24.08 -15.28 4.13
C GLU A 62 -24.86 -16.60 4.11
N GLN A 63 -24.17 -17.72 3.91
CA GLN A 63 -24.76 -19.07 3.90
C GLN A 63 -24.98 -19.62 5.32
N GLU A 64 -24.07 -19.36 6.26
CA GLU A 64 -24.12 -19.83 7.65
C GLU A 64 -24.86 -18.82 8.56
N LYS A 65 -26.20 -18.78 8.44
CA LYS A 65 -27.06 -17.93 9.28
C LYS A 65 -26.81 -18.20 10.79
N GLY A 66 -26.51 -17.15 11.55
CA GLY A 66 -26.33 -17.21 13.02
C GLY A 66 -24.87 -17.33 13.50
N VAL A 67 -23.89 -17.47 12.60
CA VAL A 67 -22.46 -17.61 12.96
C VAL A 67 -21.75 -16.25 13.11
N VAL A 68 -22.32 -15.19 12.53
CA VAL A 68 -21.71 -13.84 12.49
C VAL A 68 -22.74 -12.79 12.92
N SER A 69 -22.37 -11.88 13.83
CA SER A 69 -23.26 -10.79 14.25
C SER A 69 -23.49 -9.77 13.11
N PRO A 70 -24.60 -9.01 13.11
CA PRO A 70 -24.83 -7.97 12.10
C PRO A 70 -23.71 -6.92 12.03
N GLU A 71 -23.11 -6.58 13.18
CA GLU A 71 -21.98 -5.66 13.26
C GLU A 71 -20.72 -6.25 12.60
N GLN A 72 -20.42 -7.53 12.89
CA GLN A 72 -19.29 -8.24 12.28
C GLN A 72 -19.48 -8.35 10.76
N ARG A 73 -20.67 -8.69 10.28
CA ARG A 73 -20.99 -8.73 8.85
C ARG A 73 -20.74 -7.38 8.17
N THR A 74 -21.15 -6.29 8.82
CA THR A 74 -20.90 -4.93 8.33
C THR A 74 -19.41 -4.62 8.22
N LYS A 75 -18.61 -5.00 9.24
CA LYS A 75 -17.14 -4.82 9.21
C LYS A 75 -16.48 -5.66 8.12
N ILE A 76 -16.95 -6.88 7.87
CA ILE A 76 -16.45 -7.75 6.80
C ILE A 76 -16.71 -7.12 5.42
N ILE A 77 -17.94 -6.67 5.16
CA ILE A 77 -18.30 -5.97 3.90
C ILE A 77 -17.40 -4.74 3.69
N ARG A 78 -17.25 -3.93 4.73
CA ARG A 78 -16.37 -2.75 4.74
C ARG A 78 -14.91 -3.09 4.47
N SER A 79 -14.42 -4.18 5.07
CA SER A 79 -13.06 -4.67 4.87
C SER A 79 -12.81 -5.10 3.41
N LYS A 80 -13.78 -5.81 2.80
CA LYS A 80 -13.72 -6.18 1.37
C LYS A 80 -13.67 -4.95 0.47
N ALA A 81 -14.54 -3.96 0.73
CA ALA A 81 -14.55 -2.71 -0.04
C ALA A 81 -13.22 -1.93 0.10
N ALA A 82 -12.65 -1.86 1.32
CA ALA A 82 -11.35 -1.24 1.53
C ALA A 82 -10.20 -1.98 0.83
N ALA A 83 -10.27 -3.32 0.75
CA ALA A 83 -9.30 -4.14 0.03
C ALA A 83 -9.39 -3.94 -1.50
N ALA A 84 -10.60 -3.88 -2.06
CA ALA A 84 -10.82 -3.56 -3.47
C ALA A 84 -10.23 -2.18 -3.82
N ASN A 85 -10.50 -1.16 -2.99
CA ASN A 85 -9.92 0.16 -3.19
C ASN A 85 -8.38 0.16 -3.13
N LEU A 86 -7.78 -0.70 -2.31
CA LEU A 86 -6.33 -0.85 -2.31
C LEU A 86 -5.85 -1.46 -3.63
N ALA A 87 -6.50 -2.53 -4.10
CA ALA A 87 -6.15 -3.16 -5.37
C ALA A 87 -6.21 -2.17 -6.55
N GLU A 88 -7.19 -1.27 -6.57
CA GLU A 88 -7.31 -0.20 -7.57
C GLU A 88 -6.22 0.87 -7.47
N ALA A 89 -5.79 1.24 -6.26
CA ALA A 89 -4.77 2.27 -6.04
C ALA A 89 -3.33 1.77 -6.27
N MET A 90 -3.12 0.46 -6.17
CA MET A 90 -1.79 -0.17 -6.21
C MET A 90 -1.03 0.06 -7.52
N PRO A 91 -1.62 -0.10 -8.73
CA PRO A 91 -0.90 0.12 -9.98
C PRO A 91 -0.28 1.52 -10.09
N LEU A 92 -1.01 2.57 -9.72
CA LEU A 92 -0.50 3.94 -9.79
C LEU A 92 0.62 4.18 -8.77
N TYR A 93 0.47 3.66 -7.55
CA TYR A 93 1.52 3.72 -6.54
C TYR A 93 2.81 2.99 -6.96
N LEU A 94 2.68 1.83 -7.61
CA LEU A 94 3.80 1.09 -8.18
C LEU A 94 4.53 1.89 -9.24
N VAL A 95 3.79 2.49 -10.18
CA VAL A 95 4.36 3.33 -11.23
C VAL A 95 5.08 4.54 -10.63
N ALA A 96 4.47 5.25 -9.69
CA ALA A 96 5.09 6.39 -9.03
C ALA A 96 6.40 5.99 -8.32
N SER A 97 6.38 4.87 -7.60
CA SER A 97 7.56 4.32 -6.91
C SER A 97 8.69 3.98 -7.89
N LEU A 98 8.35 3.32 -9.00
CA LEU A 98 9.31 2.94 -10.03
C LEU A 98 9.92 4.18 -10.71
N VAL A 99 9.09 5.17 -11.03
CA VAL A 99 9.54 6.43 -11.63
C VAL A 99 10.46 7.19 -10.68
N GLY A 100 10.15 7.25 -9.38
CA GLY A 100 11.04 7.81 -8.36
C GLY A 100 12.40 7.10 -8.31
N TRP A 101 12.40 5.78 -8.36
CA TRP A 101 13.62 4.98 -8.37
C TRP A 101 14.45 5.19 -9.64
N LEU A 102 13.85 5.07 -10.82
CA LEU A 102 14.52 5.25 -12.12
C LEU A 102 15.06 6.67 -12.31
N GLY A 103 14.30 7.66 -11.83
CA GLY A 103 14.68 9.07 -11.81
C GLY A 103 15.83 9.40 -10.86
N GLY A 104 16.18 8.48 -9.95
CA GLY A 104 17.28 8.69 -9.00
C GLY A 104 16.92 9.63 -7.84
N VAL A 105 15.63 9.69 -7.45
CA VAL A 105 15.20 10.40 -6.24
C VAL A 105 15.93 9.82 -5.03
N SER A 106 16.37 10.66 -4.08
CA SER A 106 17.16 10.16 -2.95
C SER A 106 16.36 9.14 -2.11
N PRO A 107 17.02 8.12 -1.52
CA PRO A 107 16.35 7.11 -0.71
C PRO A 107 15.53 7.69 0.44
N GLU A 108 16.01 8.76 1.09
CA GLU A 108 15.33 9.42 2.22
C GLU A 108 13.97 9.97 1.80
N VAL A 109 13.93 10.61 0.63
CA VAL A 109 12.71 11.16 0.05
C VAL A 109 11.76 10.02 -0.31
N GLN A 110 12.25 8.98 -1.00
CA GLN A 110 11.43 7.80 -1.33
C GLN A 110 10.83 7.15 -0.09
N ASN A 111 11.65 6.90 0.94
CA ASN A 111 11.21 6.32 2.21
C ASN A 111 10.09 7.12 2.86
N SER A 112 10.19 8.45 2.82
CA SER A 112 9.20 9.35 3.41
C SER A 112 7.85 9.22 2.70
N TYR A 113 7.84 9.21 1.36
CA TYR A 113 6.62 9.00 0.59
C TYR A 113 5.99 7.62 0.83
N HIS A 114 6.81 6.56 0.87
CA HIS A 114 6.33 5.22 1.17
C HIS A 114 5.72 5.10 2.57
N ALA A 115 6.35 5.72 3.57
CA ALA A 115 5.83 5.74 4.93
C ALA A 115 4.50 6.51 5.03
N VAL A 116 4.42 7.70 4.43
CA VAL A 116 3.18 8.51 4.41
C VAL A 116 2.07 7.74 3.71
N TRP A 117 2.36 7.12 2.56
CA TRP A 117 1.38 6.33 1.82
C TRP A 117 0.90 5.13 2.64
N PHE A 118 1.82 4.34 3.20
CA PHE A 118 1.50 3.18 4.03
C PHE A 118 0.62 3.54 5.23
N LEU A 119 1.05 4.53 6.02
CA LEU A 119 0.31 4.98 7.21
C LEU A 119 -1.07 5.52 6.83
N SER A 120 -1.17 6.23 5.70
CA SER A 120 -2.45 6.71 5.18
C SER A 120 -3.36 5.55 4.76
N ARG A 121 -2.84 4.48 4.15
CA ARG A 121 -3.64 3.28 3.82
C ARG A 121 -4.12 2.53 5.07
N VAL A 122 -3.27 2.42 6.09
CA VAL A 122 -3.66 1.86 7.41
C VAL A 122 -4.75 2.71 8.06
N GLY A 123 -4.57 4.04 8.10
CA GLY A 123 -5.55 4.99 8.62
C GLY A 123 -6.87 4.96 7.85
N TYR A 124 -6.80 4.90 6.51
CA TYR A 124 -7.97 4.76 5.63
C TYR A 124 -8.76 3.52 5.99
N LYS A 125 -8.10 2.35 6.09
CA LYS A 125 -8.77 1.10 6.43
C LYS A 125 -9.40 1.16 7.81
N TRP A 126 -8.68 1.67 8.81
CA TRP A 126 -9.24 1.87 10.15
C TRP A 126 -10.50 2.76 10.12
N ALA A 127 -10.45 3.90 9.43
CA ALA A 127 -11.59 4.82 9.32
C ALA A 127 -12.78 4.16 8.60
N TYR A 128 -12.49 3.39 7.55
CA TYR A 128 -13.48 2.62 6.80
C TYR A 128 -14.23 1.62 7.69
N LEU A 129 -13.50 0.86 8.50
CA LEU A 129 -14.07 -0.15 9.40
C LEU A 129 -14.93 0.49 10.51
N ASN A 130 -14.51 1.66 11.01
CA ASN A 130 -15.17 2.37 12.11
C ASN A 130 -16.25 3.38 11.65
N ALA A 131 -16.70 3.33 10.39
CA ALA A 131 -17.69 4.24 9.83
C ALA A 131 -17.33 5.75 9.90
N LYS A 132 -16.04 6.09 9.98
CA LYS A 132 -15.58 7.48 10.08
C LYS A 132 -15.39 8.07 8.68
N GLY A 133 -16.49 8.53 8.08
CA GLY A 133 -16.55 9.00 6.69
C GLY A 133 -15.53 10.09 6.35
N GLU A 134 -15.43 11.13 7.19
CA GLU A 134 -14.50 12.26 7.00
C GLU A 134 -13.04 11.81 7.07
N ALA A 135 -12.68 11.08 8.14
CA ALA A 135 -11.32 10.57 8.30
C ALA A 135 -10.93 9.62 7.16
N ARG A 136 -11.87 8.79 6.68
CA ARG A 136 -11.66 7.92 5.52
C ARG A 136 -11.28 8.75 4.28
N SER A 137 -12.03 9.81 3.99
CA SER A 137 -11.74 10.68 2.85
C SER A 137 -10.40 11.40 3.00
N ALA A 138 -10.09 11.91 4.20
CA ALA A 138 -8.82 12.57 4.49
C ALA A 138 -7.62 11.63 4.25
N PHE A 139 -7.64 10.42 4.82
CA PHE A 139 -6.57 9.45 4.61
C PHE A 139 -6.45 8.99 3.15
N HIS A 140 -7.56 8.87 2.43
CA HIS A 140 -7.54 8.58 0.99
C HIS A 140 -6.83 9.68 0.21
N MET A 141 -7.14 10.95 0.52
CA MET A 141 -6.52 12.10 -0.12
C MET A 141 -5.02 12.17 0.18
N VAL A 142 -4.58 11.94 1.41
CA VAL A 142 -3.15 11.94 1.74
C VAL A 142 -2.40 10.84 0.96
N ALA A 143 -2.95 9.62 0.87
CA ALA A 143 -2.34 8.56 0.07
C ALA A 143 -2.27 8.91 -1.42
N THR A 144 -3.32 9.53 -1.95
CA THR A 144 -3.39 9.97 -3.35
C THR A 144 -2.36 11.07 -3.63
N ILE A 145 -2.30 12.09 -2.78
CA ILE A 145 -1.32 13.18 -2.89
C ILE A 145 0.09 12.62 -2.81
N ALA A 146 0.40 11.76 -1.85
CA ALA A 146 1.73 11.13 -1.74
C ALA A 146 2.12 10.37 -3.02
N THR A 147 1.16 9.68 -3.64
CA THR A 147 1.38 8.98 -4.91
C THR A 147 1.68 9.94 -6.05
N LEU A 148 0.84 10.97 -6.22
CA LEU A 148 1.00 11.97 -7.28
C LEU A 148 2.29 12.78 -7.11
N SER A 149 2.60 13.19 -5.89
CA SER A 149 3.84 13.90 -5.57
C SER A 149 5.08 13.08 -5.92
N MET A 150 5.13 11.78 -5.58
CA MET A 150 6.23 10.92 -6.00
C MET A 150 6.30 10.79 -7.53
N LEU A 151 5.16 10.67 -8.21
CA LEU A 151 5.11 10.59 -9.66
C LEU A 151 5.69 11.86 -10.32
N PHE A 152 5.34 13.04 -9.81
CA PHE A 152 5.86 14.31 -10.34
C PHE A 152 7.34 14.52 -10.01
N VAL A 153 7.74 14.29 -8.75
CA VAL A 153 9.15 14.44 -8.32
C VAL A 153 10.05 13.45 -9.06
N GLY A 154 9.65 12.18 -9.13
CA GLY A 154 10.36 11.15 -9.87
C GLY A 154 10.36 11.40 -11.37
N GLY A 155 9.23 11.86 -11.93
CA GLY A 155 9.08 12.17 -13.35
C GLY A 155 10.01 13.31 -13.78
N ASN A 156 10.09 14.38 -12.98
CA ASN A 156 11.02 15.49 -13.21
C ASN A 156 12.47 15.03 -13.14
N ALA A 157 12.82 14.20 -12.15
CA ALA A 157 14.17 13.67 -12.02
C ALA A 157 14.55 12.75 -13.20
N LEU A 158 13.62 11.90 -13.64
CA LEU A 158 13.81 11.03 -14.80
C LEU A 158 13.93 11.83 -16.10
N HIS A 159 13.14 12.88 -16.27
CA HIS A 159 13.24 13.78 -17.41
C HIS A 159 14.62 14.47 -17.46
N ALA A 160 15.07 15.04 -16.35
CA ALA A 160 16.39 15.67 -16.27
C ALA A 160 17.53 14.69 -16.60
N LYS A 161 17.40 13.43 -16.19
CA LYS A 161 18.38 12.38 -16.48
C LYS A 161 18.37 11.94 -17.95
N THR A 162 17.20 11.88 -18.57
CA THR A 162 17.05 11.46 -19.99
C THR A 162 17.44 12.56 -20.96
N ALA A 163 17.23 13.84 -20.60
CA ALA A 163 17.65 14.98 -21.39
C ALA A 163 19.16 15.01 -21.69
N LEU A 164 19.98 14.43 -20.80
CA LEU A 164 21.43 14.27 -21.00
C LEU A 164 21.82 13.37 -22.16
N PHE A 165 20.93 12.47 -22.61
CA PHE A 165 21.18 11.55 -23.72
C PHE A 165 20.58 12.02 -25.05
N THR A 166 19.80 13.10 -25.03
CA THR A 166 19.13 13.68 -26.20
C THR A 166 19.69 15.04 -26.60
N ALA A 167 20.64 15.58 -25.83
CA ALA A 167 21.38 16.82 -26.11
C ALA A 167 22.73 16.49 -26.76
#